data_AF-A0A3N5EC25-F1
#
_entry.id   AF-A0A3N5EC25-F1
#
_cell.length_a   1.000
_cell.length_b   1.000
_cell.length_c   1.000
_cell.angle_alpha   90.00
_cell.angle_beta   90.00
_cell.angle_gamma   90.00
#
_symmetry.space_group_name_H-M   'P 1'
#
loop_
_entity.id
_entity.type
_entity.pdbx_description
1 polymer ?
#
loop_
_entity_poly.entity_id
_entity_poly.type
_entity_poly.pdbx_seq_one_letter_code
_entity_poly.pdbx_strand_id
1 'polypeptide(L)' 'MKQKSYYNASAGCYKIVRQYVANLNKGGVKIYKAYLFGSYARNQASDNSDIDVLLFR' A
#
# COMPACT_ATOMS: atom_id res chain seq x y z
N MET A 1 19.97 -14.40 18.58
CA MET A 1 19.39 -15.14 17.43
C MET A 1 18.69 -14.14 16.51
N LYS A 2 19.24 -13.91 15.31
CA LYS A 2 18.67 -13.05 14.27
C LYS A 2 17.94 -13.94 13.25
N GLN A 3 16.71 -13.56 12.87
CA GLN A 3 15.91 -13.92 11.66
C GLN A 3 14.48 -14.31 12.02
N LYS A 4 13.54 -13.34 11.98
CA LYS A 4 12.08 -13.52 11.84
C LYS A 4 11.42 -12.13 11.80
N SER A 5 11.44 -11.41 10.67
CA SER A 5 10.47 -10.31 10.42
C SER A 5 10.53 -9.63 9.03
N TYR A 6 11.51 -9.95 8.18
CA TYR A 6 11.66 -9.25 6.88
C TYR A 6 10.76 -9.78 5.75
N TYR A 7 9.89 -10.75 6.05
CA TYR A 7 8.80 -11.14 5.17
C TYR A 7 7.49 -10.59 5.76
N ASN A 8 6.78 -9.75 5.01
CA ASN A 8 5.31 -9.52 5.03
C ASN A 8 4.79 -8.08 5.23
N ALA A 9 5.61 -7.07 5.55
CA ALA A 9 5.09 -5.70 5.70
C ALA A 9 4.46 -5.16 4.39
N SER A 10 5.14 -5.38 3.25
CA SER A 10 4.64 -4.97 1.93
C SER A 10 3.45 -5.82 1.44
N ALA A 11 3.40 -7.11 1.76
CA ALA A 11 2.29 -7.98 1.36
C ALA A 11 0.94 -7.53 1.96
N GLY A 12 0.96 -7.03 3.19
CA GLY A 12 -0.21 -6.44 3.85
C GLY A 12 -0.65 -5.14 3.20
N CYS A 13 0.29 -4.22 2.92
CA CYS A 13 -0.03 -2.91 2.37
C CYS A 13 -0.71 -3.01 0.99
N TYR A 14 -0.27 -3.94 0.12
CA TYR A 14 -0.90 -4.12 -1.20
C TYR A 14 -2.36 -4.54 -1.11
N LYS A 15 -2.76 -5.31 -0.08
CA LYS A 15 -4.17 -5.69 0.12
C LYS A 15 -5.01 -4.46 0.50
N ILE A 16 -4.49 -3.61 1.40
CA ILE A 16 -5.14 -2.37 1.82
C ILE A 16 -5.30 -1.43 0.63
N VAL A 17 -4.24 -1.19 -0.15
CA VAL A 17 -4.28 -0.31 -1.34
C VAL A 17 -5.29 -0.81 -2.38
N ARG A 18 -5.32 -2.12 -2.66
CA ARG A 18 -6.30 -2.69 -3.60
C ARG A 18 -7.74 -2.49 -3.11
N GLN A 19 -8.00 -2.73 -1.82
CA GLN A 19 -9.34 -2.51 -1.26
C GLN A 19 -9.73 -1.04 -1.31
N TYR A 20 -8.79 -0.14 -1.02
CA TYR A 20 -8.99 1.30 -1.09
C TYR A 20 -9.36 1.75 -2.53
N VAL A 21 -8.60 1.33 -3.54
CA VAL A 21 -8.89 1.60 -4.96
C VAL A 21 -10.24 1.01 -5.38
N ALA A 22 -10.58 -0.19 -4.93
CA ALA A 22 -11.88 -0.80 -5.20
C ALA A 22 -13.04 0.02 -4.60
N ASN A 23 -12.88 0.55 -3.39
CA ASN A 23 -13.88 1.39 -2.75
C ASN A 23 -14.05 2.73 -3.46
N LEU A 24 -12.95 3.37 -3.88
CA LEU A 24 -12.99 4.59 -4.70
C LEU A 24 -13.76 4.36 -6.01
N ASN A 25 -13.44 3.28 -6.73
CA ASN A 25 -14.11 2.92 -7.97
C ASN A 25 -15.61 2.68 -7.77
N LYS A 26 -15.99 1.98 -6.70
CA LYS A 26 -17.41 1.77 -6.33
C LYS A 26 -18.13 3.08 -6.01
N GLY A 27 -17.43 4.05 -5.42
CA GLY A 27 -17.96 5.39 -5.13
C GLY A 27 -18.00 6.34 -6.33
N GLY A 28 -17.74 5.86 -7.56
CA GLY A 28 -17.73 6.70 -8.76
C GLY A 28 -16.41 7.46 -8.99
N VAL A 29 -15.42 7.25 -8.12
CA VAL A 29 -14.05 7.75 -8.33
C VAL A 29 -13.28 6.73 -9.16
N LYS A 30 -13.35 6.88 -10.49
CA LYS A 30 -12.64 6.00 -11.42
C LYS A 30 -11.13 6.15 -11.27
N ILE A 31 -10.45 5.11 -10.81
CA ILE A 31 -8.99 5.03 -10.70
C ILE A 31 -8.54 3.88 -11.59
N TYR A 32 -7.72 4.18 -12.62
CA TYR A 32 -7.18 3.14 -13.51
C TYR A 32 -5.74 2.74 -13.16
N LYS A 33 -5.03 3.53 -12.34
CA LYS A 33 -3.68 3.20 -11.91
C LYS A 33 -3.39 3.72 -10.50
N ALA A 34 -2.63 2.95 -9.74
CA ALA A 34 -2.12 3.35 -8.44
C ALA A 34 -0.65 2.92 -8.30
N TYR A 35 0.18 3.79 -7.72
CA TYR A 35 1.58 3.52 -7.43
C TYR A 35 1.85 3.68 -5.95
N LEU A 36 2.57 2.71 -5.38
CA LEU A 36 3.03 2.76 -4.00
C LEU A 36 4.27 3.67 -3.92
N PHE A 37 4.30 4.55 -2.92
CA PHE A 37 5.41 5.44 -2.61
C PHE A 37 5.84 5.28 -1.14
N GLY A 38 6.75 6.15 -0.71
CA GLY A 38 7.10 6.27 0.70
C GLY A 38 7.87 5.10 1.28
N SER A 39 7.70 4.89 2.58
CA SER A 39 8.44 3.88 3.36
C SER A 39 8.11 2.46 2.91
N TYR A 40 6.86 2.17 2.57
CA TYR A 40 6.43 0.86 2.05
C TYR A 40 7.03 0.54 0.67
N ALA A 41 7.18 1.54 -0.21
CA ALA A 41 7.84 1.35 -1.50
C ALA A 41 9.37 1.11 -1.37
N ARG A 42 9.99 1.65 -0.32
CA ARG A 42 11.44 1.56 -0.08
C ARG A 42 11.84 0.47 0.92
N ASN A 43 10.89 -0.36 1.37
CA ASN A 43 11.11 -1.39 2.38
C ASN A 43 11.68 -0.85 3.72
N GLN A 44 11.23 0.34 4.10
CA GLN A 44 11.61 1.05 5.34
C GLN A 44 10.40 1.33 6.25
N ALA A 45 9.26 0.69 5.98
CA ALA A 45 8.06 0.85 6.78
C ALA A 45 8.21 0.19 8.15
N SER A 46 7.66 0.85 9.16
CA SER A 46 7.47 0.31 10.52
C SER A 46 5.98 0.14 10.79
N ASP A 47 5.63 -0.45 11.93
CA ASP A 47 4.23 -0.67 12.31
C ASP A 47 3.42 0.62 12.47
N ASN A 48 4.09 1.77 12.62
CA ASN A 48 3.48 3.10 12.72
C ASN A 48 3.57 3.90 11.40
N SER A 49 3.98 3.27 10.29
CA SER A 49 4.09 3.96 9.02
C SER A 49 2.76 4.07 8.30
N ASP A 50 2.48 5.24 7.73
CA ASP A 50 1.39 5.44 6.79
C ASP A 50 1.69 4.81 5.43
N ILE A 51 0.64 4.67 4.60
CA ILE A 51 0.75 4.16 3.23
C ILE A 51 0.60 5.32 2.24
N ASP A 52 1.68 5.66 1.56
CA ASP A 52 1.68 6.67 0.49
C ASP A 52 1.30 6.06 -0.86
N VAL A 53 0.26 6.59 -1.51
CA VAL A 53 -0.22 6.11 -2.82
C VAL A 53 -0.50 7.28 -3.75
N LEU A 54 0.07 7.22 -4.96
CA LEU A 54 -0.29 8.11 -6.07
C LEU A 54 -1.38 7.47 -6.92
N LEU A 55 -2.47 8.19 -7.17
CA LEU A 55 -3.62 7.72 -7.94
C LEU A 55 -3.74 8.45 -9.28
N PHE A 56 -4.10 7.70 -10.33
CA PHE A 56 -4.42 8.24 -11.65
C PHE A 56 -5.88 7.92 -12.00
N ARG A 57 -6.59 8.93 -12.49
CA ARG A 57 -8.00 8.90 -12.87
C ARG A 57 -8.20 9.14 -14.35
#